data_AF-A0A966EBJ2-F1
#
_entry.id   AF-A0A966EBJ2-F1
#
_cell.length_a   1.000
_cell.length_b   1.000
_cell.length_c   1.000
_cell.angle_alpha   90.00
_cell.angle_beta   90.00
_cell.angle_gamma   90.00
#
_symmetry.space_group_name_H-M   'P 1'
#
loop_
_entity.id
_entity.type
_entity.pdbx_description
1 polymer ?
#
loop_
_entity_poly.entity_id
_entity_poly.type
_entity_poly.pdbx_seq_one_letter_code
_entity_poly.pdbx_strand_id
1 'polypeptide(L)'
;MSLTHSQALEFGPESGPFNLDDEAAYSRWRAHKLRHYPHSVNQQRVPIAALDRLDSAQRGNLAEACRRANFAIYQTDPATPPGMEQLRAFGKQLGLVHFDRHLWAPPDGIAALRRETGAARSSYIPYTDRAMQWHTDGYYNTTDSAVRSV
;
A
#
# COMPACT_ATOMS: atom_id res chain seq x y z
N MET A 1 42.83 7.61 -5.78
CA MET A 1 41.90 7.22 -4.71
C MET A 1 40.74 6.47 -5.36
N SER A 2 40.87 5.15 -5.45
CA SER A 2 39.81 4.30 -5.98
C SER A 2 38.68 4.25 -4.96
N LEU A 3 37.50 4.70 -5.37
CA LEU A 3 36.27 4.39 -4.65
C LEU A 3 36.03 2.89 -4.86
N THR A 4 36.44 2.08 -3.90
CA THR A 4 35.92 0.73 -3.74
C THR A 4 34.40 0.85 -3.63
N HIS A 5 33.68 0.09 -4.45
CA HIS A 5 32.23 -0.09 -4.38
C HIS A 5 31.91 -0.75 -3.03
N SER A 6 31.90 0.06 -1.97
CA SER A 6 31.67 -0.38 -0.59
C SER A 6 30.17 -0.49 -0.34
N GLN A 7 29.78 -1.70 0.08
CA GLN A 7 28.50 -2.07 0.68
C GLN A 7 27.29 -2.06 -0.25
N ALA A 8 27.15 -3.14 -1.02
CA ALA A 8 25.82 -3.61 -1.36
C ALA A 8 25.06 -3.84 -0.04
N LEU A 9 23.91 -3.19 0.08
CA LEU A 9 22.99 -3.31 1.20
C LEU A 9 22.52 -4.78 1.34
N GLU A 10 23.10 -5.54 2.26
CA GLU A 10 22.64 -6.87 2.70
C GLU A 10 21.31 -6.75 3.47
N PHE A 11 20.23 -6.38 2.79
CA PHE A 11 18.90 -6.33 3.38
C PHE A 11 17.94 -7.14 2.52
N GLY A 12 18.03 -8.46 2.68
CA GLY A 12 17.05 -9.44 2.23
C GLY A 12 16.92 -10.52 3.31
N PRO A 13 15.81 -11.25 3.38
CA PRO A 13 15.73 -12.38 4.30
C PRO A 13 16.79 -13.44 3.93
N GLU A 14 17.40 -14.05 4.93
CA GLU A 14 18.41 -15.12 4.78
C GLU A 14 17.88 -16.35 4.01
N SER A 15 16.57 -16.54 3.96
CA SER A 15 15.93 -17.65 3.25
C SER A 15 14.52 -17.30 2.81
N GLY A 16 13.96 -18.14 1.92
CA GLY A 16 12.58 -17.98 1.47
C GLY A 16 12.46 -17.16 0.19
N PRO A 17 11.23 -16.89 -0.27
CA PRO A 17 10.97 -16.45 -1.64
C PRO A 17 11.43 -15.02 -1.96
N PHE A 18 11.92 -14.28 -0.97
CA PHE A 18 12.47 -12.94 -1.14
C PHE A 18 13.99 -12.89 -0.95
N ASN A 19 14.64 -14.03 -0.65
CA ASN A 19 16.08 -14.17 -0.81
C ASN A 19 16.37 -14.31 -2.32
N LEU A 20 17.20 -13.43 -2.86
CA LEU A 20 17.55 -13.44 -4.29
C LEU A 20 18.33 -14.69 -4.71
N ASP A 21 19.00 -15.36 -3.77
CA ASP A 21 19.77 -16.57 -4.00
C ASP A 21 18.95 -17.86 -3.81
N ASP A 22 17.73 -17.79 -3.25
CA ASP A 22 16.85 -18.95 -3.04
C ASP A 22 15.83 -19.11 -4.18
N GLU A 23 16.35 -19.45 -5.36
CA GLU A 23 15.55 -19.63 -6.59
C GLU A 23 14.43 -20.67 -6.41
N ALA A 24 14.69 -21.72 -5.63
CA ALA A 24 13.73 -22.78 -5.39
C ALA A 24 12.54 -22.29 -4.55
N ALA A 25 12.77 -21.52 -3.48
CA ALA A 25 11.70 -20.92 -2.70
C ALA A 25 10.92 -19.90 -3.53
N TYR A 26 11.60 -19.03 -4.28
CA TYR A 26 10.94 -18.08 -5.17
C TYR A 26 10.03 -18.79 -6.18
N SER A 27 10.52 -19.85 -6.84
CA SER A 27 9.76 -20.59 -7.84
C SER A 27 8.50 -21.22 -7.27
N ARG A 28 8.58 -21.84 -6.07
CA ARG A 28 7.41 -22.40 -5.37
C ARG A 28 6.40 -21.32 -5.00
N TRP A 29 6.87 -20.21 -4.44
CA TRP A 29 6.02 -19.08 -4.08
C TRP A 29 5.33 -18.46 -5.30
N ARG A 30 6.08 -18.22 -6.39
CA ARG A 30 5.55 -17.67 -7.64
C ARG A 30 4.48 -18.59 -8.22
N ALA A 31 4.75 -19.90 -8.31
CA ALA A 31 3.78 -20.87 -8.80
C ALA A 31 2.50 -20.89 -7.93
N HIS A 32 2.65 -20.84 -6.61
CA HIS A 32 1.52 -20.73 -5.68
C HIS A 32 0.72 -19.44 -5.94
N LYS A 33 1.38 -18.28 -6.02
CA LYS A 33 0.75 -16.98 -6.26
C LYS A 33 -0.01 -16.95 -7.59
N LEU A 34 0.60 -17.42 -8.68
CA LEU A 34 -0.04 -17.46 -9.99
C LEU A 34 -1.25 -18.40 -10.02
N ARG A 35 -1.17 -19.57 -9.36
CA ARG A 35 -2.29 -20.52 -9.27
C ARG A 35 -3.49 -19.98 -8.51
N HIS A 36 -3.27 -19.11 -7.52
CA HIS A 36 -4.32 -18.59 -6.64
C HIS A 36 -4.72 -17.15 -6.97
N TYR A 37 -4.14 -16.55 -8.02
CA TYR A 37 -4.43 -15.18 -8.41
C TYR A 37 -5.88 -15.05 -8.89
N PRO A 38 -6.65 -14.03 -8.47
CA PRO A 38 -8.04 -13.88 -8.88
C PRO A 38 -8.16 -13.63 -10.39
N HIS A 39 -9.12 -14.28 -11.03
CA HIS A 39 -9.42 -14.13 -12.47
C HIS A 39 -10.49 -13.07 -12.75
N SER A 40 -11.08 -12.48 -11.71
CA SER A 40 -12.03 -11.38 -11.83
C SER A 40 -12.01 -10.48 -10.60
N VAL A 41 -12.47 -9.25 -10.77
CA VAL A 41 -12.62 -8.28 -9.67
C VAL A 41 -13.53 -8.86 -8.58
N ASN A 42 -14.60 -9.56 -8.94
CA ASN A 42 -15.55 -10.11 -7.98
C ASN A 42 -14.93 -11.14 -7.03
N GLN A 43 -13.92 -11.90 -7.47
CA GLN A 43 -13.18 -12.82 -6.61
C GLN A 43 -12.26 -12.11 -5.61
N GLN A 44 -12.00 -10.81 -5.80
CA GLN A 44 -11.14 -9.98 -4.96
C GLN A 44 -11.92 -8.94 -4.13
N ARG A 45 -13.23 -8.80 -4.38
CA ARG A 45 -14.09 -7.86 -3.67
C ARG A 45 -14.41 -8.34 -2.25
N VAL A 46 -14.22 -7.47 -1.28
CA VAL A 46 -14.58 -7.67 0.13
C VAL A 46 -15.73 -6.73 0.49
N PRO A 47 -16.94 -7.24 0.77
CA PRO A 47 -18.04 -6.40 1.25
C PRO A 47 -17.73 -5.83 2.63
N ILE A 48 -17.90 -4.52 2.79
CA ILE A 48 -17.74 -3.83 4.08
C ILE A 48 -19.01 -3.03 4.35
N ALA A 49 -19.68 -3.36 5.45
CA ALA A 49 -20.92 -2.69 5.84
C ALA A 49 -20.67 -1.26 6.34
N ALA A 50 -19.63 -1.07 7.17
CA ALA A 50 -19.28 0.22 7.74
C ALA A 50 -17.76 0.32 7.91
N LEU A 51 -17.16 1.39 7.37
CA LEU A 51 -15.71 1.60 7.38
C LEU A 51 -15.14 1.87 8.78
N ASP A 52 -15.94 2.44 9.69
CA ASP A 52 -15.58 2.79 11.07
C ASP A 52 -15.78 1.65 12.08
N ARG A 53 -16.35 0.51 11.64
CA ARG A 53 -16.64 -0.65 12.50
C ARG A 53 -16.47 -1.96 11.75
N LEU A 54 -15.22 -2.29 11.40
CA LEU A 54 -14.86 -3.59 10.86
C LEU A 54 -15.04 -4.67 11.92
N ASP A 55 -15.68 -5.77 11.54
CA ASP A 55 -15.66 -6.99 12.33
C ASP A 55 -14.37 -7.82 12.05
N SER A 56 -14.18 -8.90 12.81
CA SER A 56 -13.03 -9.79 12.66
C SER A 56 -13.01 -10.53 11.33
N ALA A 57 -14.17 -10.88 10.77
CA ALA A 57 -14.28 -11.57 9.49
C ALA A 57 -13.90 -10.63 8.33
N GLN A 58 -14.37 -9.38 8.36
CA GLN A 58 -14.02 -8.35 7.39
C GLN A 58 -12.53 -8.04 7.39
N ARG A 59 -11.91 -7.90 8.58
CA ARG A 59 -10.45 -7.77 8.69
C ARG A 59 -9.71 -8.97 8.13
N GLY A 60 -10.15 -10.19 8.47
CA GLY A 60 -9.59 -11.43 7.94
C GLY A 60 -9.68 -11.50 6.42
N ASN A 61 -10.84 -11.18 5.85
CA ASN A 61 -11.07 -11.19 4.41
C ASN A 61 -10.20 -10.18 3.66
N LEU A 62 -9.98 -8.98 4.22
CA LEU A 62 -9.05 -7.99 3.67
C LEU A 62 -7.60 -8.53 3.68
N ALA A 63 -7.17 -9.11 4.79
CA ALA A 63 -5.83 -9.69 4.90
C ALA A 63 -5.62 -10.86 3.93
N GLU A 64 -6.60 -11.77 3.81
CA GLU A 64 -6.61 -12.87 2.84
C GLU A 64 -6.53 -12.38 1.39
N ALA A 65 -7.30 -11.34 1.06
CA ALA A 65 -7.26 -10.70 -0.24
C ALA A 65 -5.84 -10.17 -0.54
N CYS A 66 -5.22 -9.46 0.40
CA CYS A 66 -3.85 -8.97 0.28
C CYS A 66 -2.83 -10.11 0.15
N ARG A 67 -2.90 -11.19 0.95
CA ARG A 67 -1.98 -12.34 0.80
C ARG A 67 -2.11 -12.98 -0.58
N ARG A 68 -3.33 -13.09 -1.11
CA ARG A 68 -3.60 -13.70 -2.42
C ARG A 68 -3.10 -12.84 -3.58
N ALA A 69 -3.41 -11.54 -3.62
CA ALA A 69 -3.17 -10.71 -4.80
C ALA A 69 -2.28 -9.47 -4.57
N ASN A 70 -1.73 -9.28 -3.37
CA ASN A 70 -0.96 -8.11 -2.90
C ASN A 70 -1.79 -6.82 -2.68
N PHE A 71 -3.11 -6.87 -2.87
CA PHE A 71 -4.04 -5.78 -2.61
C PHE A 71 -5.42 -6.33 -2.25
N ALA A 72 -6.30 -5.48 -1.71
CA ALA A 72 -7.71 -5.78 -1.50
C ALA A 72 -8.59 -4.74 -2.20
N ILE A 73 -9.73 -5.17 -2.74
CA ILE A 73 -10.78 -4.26 -3.24
C ILE A 73 -11.94 -4.38 -2.25
N TYR A 74 -12.32 -3.28 -1.61
CA TYR A 74 -13.50 -3.28 -0.74
C TYR A 74 -14.68 -2.58 -1.42
N GLN A 75 -15.89 -2.94 -1.01
CA GLN A 75 -17.11 -2.33 -1.49
C GLN A 75 -18.01 -1.99 -0.30
N THR A 76 -18.38 -0.73 -0.19
CA THR A 76 -19.43 -0.23 0.71
C THR A 76 -20.75 -0.08 -0.05
N ASP A 77 -21.83 0.24 0.67
CA ASP A 77 -23.09 0.62 0.05
C ASP A 77 -22.91 1.90 -0.78
N PRO A 78 -23.13 1.87 -2.11
CA PRO A 78 -23.01 3.06 -2.96
C PRO A 78 -24.06 4.13 -2.64
N ALA A 79 -25.19 3.78 -2.01
CA ALA A 79 -26.19 4.75 -1.59
C ALA A 79 -25.72 5.61 -0.39
N THR A 80 -24.74 5.12 0.37
CA THR A 80 -24.21 5.79 1.56
C THR A 80 -22.68 5.85 1.50
N PRO A 81 -22.09 6.72 0.66
CA PRO A 81 -20.64 6.81 0.55
C PRO A 81 -20.02 7.27 1.88
N PRO A 82 -18.87 6.69 2.28
CA PRO A 82 -18.22 7.03 3.54
C PRO A 82 -17.65 8.45 3.50
N GLY A 83 -17.75 9.14 4.62
CA GLY A 83 -17.05 10.40 4.85
C GLY A 83 -15.58 10.21 5.23
N MET A 84 -14.87 11.33 5.36
CA MET A 84 -13.44 11.36 5.71
C MET A 84 -13.15 10.76 7.09
N GLU A 85 -14.05 10.95 8.06
CA GLU A 85 -13.92 10.38 9.40
C GLU A 85 -14.00 8.86 9.38
N GLN A 86 -14.95 8.30 8.62
CA GLN A 86 -15.08 6.86 8.45
C GLN A 86 -13.85 6.28 7.73
N LEU A 87 -13.33 6.96 6.71
CA LEU A 87 -12.09 6.56 6.04
C LEU A 87 -10.88 6.57 6.99
N ARG A 88 -10.80 7.57 7.86
CA ARG A 88 -9.75 7.65 8.89
C ARG A 88 -9.86 6.52 9.90
N ALA A 89 -11.08 6.23 10.37
CA ALA A 89 -11.34 5.12 11.28
C ALA A 89 -11.02 3.77 10.63
N PHE A 90 -11.30 3.61 9.34
CA PHE A 90 -10.92 2.42 8.57
C PHE A 90 -9.42 2.20 8.55
N GLY A 91 -8.64 3.24 8.21
CA GLY A 91 -7.17 3.18 8.25
C GLY A 91 -6.64 2.75 9.61
N LYS A 92 -7.14 3.36 10.70
CA LYS A 92 -6.74 3.01 12.07
C LYS A 92 -7.01 1.54 12.42
N GLN A 93 -8.17 1.01 12.02
CA GLN A 93 -8.54 -0.40 12.25
C GLN A 93 -7.67 -1.39 11.46
N LEU A 94 -7.00 -0.92 10.42
CA LEU A 94 -6.03 -1.68 9.62
C LEU A 94 -4.56 -1.40 10.03
N GLY A 95 -4.33 -0.62 11.09
CA GLY A 95 -2.99 -0.33 11.61
C GLY A 95 -2.35 0.96 11.10
N LEU A 96 -3.04 1.75 10.27
CA LEU A 96 -2.56 3.07 9.84
C LEU A 96 -2.75 4.11 10.95
N VAL A 97 -1.78 4.15 11.87
CA VAL A 97 -1.76 5.07 13.02
C VAL A 97 -0.68 6.16 12.89
N HIS A 98 0.32 5.93 12.04
CA HIS A 98 1.40 6.88 11.72
C HIS A 98 1.35 7.23 10.23
N PHE A 99 1.54 8.50 9.90
CA PHE A 99 1.62 8.99 8.53
C PHE A 99 2.56 10.19 8.47
N ASP A 100 3.28 10.32 7.36
CA ASP A 100 4.21 11.42 7.16
C ASP A 100 3.47 12.73 6.90
N ARG A 101 3.81 13.74 7.69
CA ARG A 101 3.31 15.10 7.50
C ARG A 101 4.23 15.80 6.52
N HIS A 102 3.90 15.77 5.23
CA HIS A 102 4.53 16.66 4.27
C HIS A 102 3.94 18.08 4.38
N LEU A 103 4.64 19.08 3.83
CA LEU A 103 4.33 20.52 3.99
C LEU A 103 2.87 20.91 3.66
N TRP A 104 2.20 20.10 2.83
CA TRP A 104 0.85 20.30 2.31
C TRP A 104 -0.15 19.23 2.75
N ALA A 105 0.27 18.31 3.63
CA ALA A 105 -0.59 17.27 4.14
C ALA A 105 -1.71 17.89 4.98
N PRO A 106 -2.98 17.57 4.71
CA PRO A 106 -4.07 17.93 5.59
C PRO A 106 -3.83 17.41 7.02
N PRO A 107 -4.31 18.12 8.07
CA PRO A 107 -4.09 17.72 9.46
C PRO A 107 -4.58 16.30 9.81
N ASP A 108 -5.55 15.79 9.05
CA ASP A 108 -6.13 14.45 9.24
C ASP A 108 -5.28 13.31 8.64
N GLY A 109 -4.27 13.65 7.84
CA GLY A 109 -3.37 12.71 7.16
C GLY A 109 -3.91 12.16 5.83
N ILE A 110 -5.08 12.62 5.37
CA ILE A 110 -5.73 12.08 4.16
C ILE A 110 -5.53 13.06 3.00
N ALA A 111 -4.72 12.67 2.01
CA ALA A 111 -4.53 13.45 0.81
C ALA A 111 -5.61 13.14 -0.23
N ALA A 112 -6.34 14.15 -0.69
CA ALA A 112 -7.29 14.02 -1.78
C ALA A 112 -6.57 14.06 -3.13
N LEU A 113 -6.67 12.97 -3.91
CA LEU A 113 -6.18 12.93 -5.28
C LEU A 113 -7.15 13.68 -6.20
N ARG A 114 -6.81 14.91 -6.58
CA ARG A 114 -7.58 15.75 -7.49
C ARG A 114 -6.65 16.58 -8.37
N ARG A 115 -7.08 16.85 -9.59
CA ARG A 115 -6.41 17.82 -10.47
C ARG A 115 -6.61 19.22 -9.89
N GLU A 116 -5.55 19.85 -9.42
CA GLU A 116 -5.60 21.24 -8.96
C GLU A 116 -5.26 22.20 -10.11
N THR A 117 -6.12 23.18 -10.35
CA THR A 117 -5.98 24.17 -11.44
C THR A 117 -5.51 25.55 -10.96
N GLY A 118 -5.25 25.71 -9.66
CA GLY A 118 -4.84 26.98 -9.05
C GLY A 118 -3.31 27.14 -8.93
N ALA A 119 -2.81 28.34 -9.20
CA ALA A 119 -1.37 28.68 -9.19
C ALA A 119 -0.66 28.51 -7.82
N ALA A 120 -1.41 28.40 -6.72
CA ALA A 120 -0.88 28.46 -5.36
C ALA A 120 -0.15 27.18 -4.88
N ARG A 121 -0.19 26.08 -5.64
CA ARG A 121 0.42 24.79 -5.28
C ARG A 121 1.32 24.18 -6.36
N SER A 122 1.68 24.94 -7.39
CA SER A 122 2.47 24.45 -8.53
C SER A 122 3.88 23.95 -8.17
N SER A 123 4.40 24.31 -6.99
CA SER A 123 5.74 23.93 -6.52
C SER A 123 5.80 22.62 -5.72
N TYR A 124 4.65 22.01 -5.40
CA TYR A 124 4.58 20.68 -4.80
C TYR A 124 3.87 19.76 -5.78
N ILE A 125 4.52 18.64 -6.14
CA ILE A 125 4.15 17.72 -7.23
C ILE A 125 2.64 17.77 -7.48
N PRO A 126 2.18 18.58 -8.46
CA PRO A 126 0.75 18.66 -8.69
C PRO A 126 0.32 17.26 -9.13
N TYR A 127 -0.78 16.75 -8.57
CA TYR A 127 -1.42 15.55 -9.10
C TYR A 127 -1.87 15.89 -10.54
N THR A 128 -0.97 15.62 -11.50
CA THR A 128 -1.20 15.79 -12.92
C THR A 128 -1.81 14.52 -13.49
N ASP A 129 -2.37 14.63 -14.68
CA ASP A 129 -2.79 13.49 -15.50
C ASP A 129 -1.65 12.90 -16.34
N ARG A 130 -0.41 13.33 -16.13
CA ARG A 130 0.76 12.75 -16.79
C ARG A 130 1.12 11.42 -16.14
N ALA A 131 1.64 10.50 -16.96
CA ALA A 131 2.13 9.22 -16.46
C ALA A 131 3.22 9.43 -15.40
N MET A 132 3.07 8.74 -14.26
CA MET A 132 4.11 8.65 -13.24
C MET A 132 4.98 7.42 -13.50
N GLN A 133 6.25 7.51 -13.14
CA GLN A 133 7.16 6.36 -13.16
C GLN A 133 6.85 5.40 -12.01
N TRP A 134 7.32 4.16 -12.14
CA TRP A 134 7.25 3.17 -11.08
C TRP A 134 7.95 3.66 -9.81
N HIS A 135 7.24 3.59 -8.69
CA HIS A 135 7.77 3.89 -7.36
C HIS A 135 7.04 3.01 -6.33
N THR A 136 7.61 2.93 -5.14
CA THR A 136 6.95 2.37 -3.95
C THR A 136 6.94 3.47 -2.89
N ASP A 137 5.79 3.74 -2.28
CA ASP A 137 5.70 4.79 -1.26
C ASP A 137 6.70 4.56 -0.12
N GLY A 138 7.40 5.63 0.26
CA GLY A 138 8.45 5.57 1.29
C GLY A 138 9.82 5.07 0.80
N TYR A 139 10.05 4.86 -0.51
CA TYR A 139 11.38 4.46 -1.04
C TYR A 139 12.49 5.49 -0.75
N TYR A 140 12.11 6.73 -0.43
CA TYR A 140 13.00 7.82 -0.04
C TYR A 140 13.31 7.85 1.45
N ASN A 141 12.68 6.98 2.26
CA ASN A 141 12.94 6.92 3.70
C ASN A 141 14.30 6.26 3.97
N THR A 142 14.97 6.72 5.03
CA THR A 142 16.16 6.04 5.55
C THR A 142 15.78 4.66 6.11
N THR A 143 16.76 3.79 6.32
CA THR A 143 16.56 2.46 6.92
C THR A 143 15.84 2.50 8.25
N ASP A 144 16.08 3.54 9.06
CA ASP A 144 15.47 3.73 10.38
C ASP A 144 13.98 4.11 10.29
N SER A 145 13.53 4.59 9.12
CA SER A 145 12.17 5.04 8.84
C SER A 145 11.52 4.25 7.70
N ALA A 146 12.07 3.08 7.36
CA ALA A 146 11.56 2.26 6.27
C ALA A 146 10.10 1.87 6.49
N VAL A 147 9.29 1.92 5.42
CA VAL A 147 7.93 1.39 5.46
C VAL A 147 8.02 -0.13 5.57
N ARG A 148 7.58 -0.67 6.71
CA ARG A 148 7.57 -2.10 6.97
C ARG A 148 6.18 -2.66 6.74
N SER A 149 6.07 -3.73 5.97
CA SER A 149 4.87 -4.56 5.96
C SER A 149 4.78 -5.36 7.27
N VAL A 150 3.57 -5.56 7.76
CA VAL A 150 3.27 -6.49 8.86
C VAL A 150 3.22 -7.94 8.37
#